data_AF-A0A2V7CNU4-F1
#
_entry.id   AF-A0A2V7CNU4-F1
#
_cell.length_a   1.000
_cell.length_b   1.000
_cell.length_c   1.000
_cell.angle_alpha   90.00
_cell.angle_beta   90.00
_cell.angle_gamma   90.00
#
_symmetry.space_group_name_H-M   'P 1'
#
loop_
_entity.id
_entity.type
_entity.pdbx_description
1 polymer ?
#
loop_
_entity_poly.entity_id
_entity_poly.type
_entity_poly.pdbx_seq_one_letter_code
_entity_poly.pdbx_strand_id
1 'polypeptide(L)' 'PSELWRRQGYSTYQHEPSVAPMIPLIGEDNIMWGSDYPHPDGIWPDSQKWIAADLGGVSPAVQRKIVCENAAKLYGLL' A
#
# COMPACT_ATOMS: atom_id res chain seq x y z
N PRO A 1 12.94 -14.28 11.21
CA PRO A 1 12.94 -12.97 10.51
C PRO A 1 11.54 -12.41 10.26
N SER A 2 10.60 -13.21 9.74
CA SER A 2 9.25 -12.76 9.36
C SER A 2 8.41 -12.22 10.52
N GLU A 3 8.61 -12.73 11.75
CA GLU A 3 7.96 -12.19 12.94
C GLU A 3 8.32 -10.71 13.18
N LEU A 4 9.61 -10.36 13.07
CA LEU A 4 10.08 -8.99 13.21
C LEU A 4 9.51 -8.09 12.11
N TRP A 5 9.46 -8.60 10.87
CA TRP A 5 8.82 -7.90 9.75
C TRP A 5 7.34 -7.62 10.04
N ARG A 6 6.56 -8.64 10.42
CA ARG A 6 5.13 -8.45 10.73
C ARG A 6 4.89 -7.49 11.88
N ARG A 7 5.81 -7.45 12.86
CA ARG A 7 5.69 -6.56 14.03
C ARG A 7 6.12 -5.11 13.75
N GLN A 8 7.13 -4.88 12.93
CA GLN A 8 7.84 -3.59 12.87
C GLN A 8 8.13 -3.08 11.45
N GLY A 9 7.95 -3.91 10.43
CA GLY A 9 8.23 -3.58 9.04
C GLY A 9 7.04 -2.95 8.34
N TYR A 10 7.32 -2.00 7.47
CA TYR A 10 6.35 -1.39 6.56
C TYR A 10 7.01 -1.19 5.20
N SER A 11 6.26 -1.40 4.12
CA SER A 11 6.70 -1.05 2.76
C SER A 11 5.68 -0.14 2.10
N THR A 12 6.17 0.78 1.28
CA THR A 12 5.34 1.58 0.37
C THR A 12 5.43 1.06 -1.05
N TYR A 13 4.44 1.39 -1.88
CA TYR A 13 4.50 1.25 -3.34
C TYR A 13 3.69 2.36 -4.03
N GLN A 14 4.05 2.71 -5.28
CA GLN A 14 3.34 3.67 -6.12
C GLN A 14 2.37 2.98 -7.09
N HIS A 15 2.93 2.23 -8.04
CA HIS A 15 2.24 1.37 -8.99
C HIS A 15 3.02 0.07 -9.09
N GLU A 16 2.35 -1.05 -8.83
CA GLU A 16 2.95 -2.38 -8.89
C GLU A 16 1.87 -3.38 -9.37
N PRO A 17 1.89 -3.79 -10.66
CA PRO A 17 0.90 -4.71 -11.22
C PRO A 17 0.80 -6.05 -10.47
N SER A 18 1.87 -6.46 -9.78
CA SER A 18 1.91 -7.68 -9.00
C SER A 18 1.53 -7.49 -7.52
N VAL A 19 1.08 -6.31 -7.09
CA VAL A 19 0.87 -6.05 -5.66
C VAL A 19 -0.22 -6.94 -5.06
N ALA A 20 -1.32 -7.18 -5.78
CA ALA A 20 -2.44 -7.97 -5.29
C ALA A 20 -2.03 -9.39 -4.81
N PRO A 21 -1.33 -10.21 -5.61
CA PRO A 21 -0.83 -11.50 -5.15
C PRO A 21 0.29 -11.41 -4.10
N MET A 22 0.97 -10.27 -3.99
CA MET A 22 2.06 -10.06 -3.02
C MET A 22 1.56 -9.68 -1.61
N ILE A 23 0.35 -9.10 -1.49
CA ILE A 23 -0.22 -8.67 -0.19
C ILE A 23 -0.14 -9.75 0.90
N PRO A 24 -0.52 -11.03 0.67
CA PRO A 24 -0.47 -12.05 1.72
C PRO A 24 0.96 -12.37 2.19
N LEU A 25 1.94 -12.22 1.29
CA LEU A 25 3.36 -12.46 1.59
C LEU A 25 3.91 -11.32 2.44
N ILE A 26 3.65 -10.08 2.01
CA ILE A 26 4.07 -8.85 2.71
C ILE A 26 3.36 -8.73 4.06
N GLY A 27 2.05 -9.01 4.08
CA GLY A 27 1.15 -8.74 5.20
C GLY A 27 0.31 -7.49 4.91
N GLU A 28 -1.01 -7.64 4.96
CA GLU A 28 -1.97 -6.56 4.67
C GLU A 28 -1.87 -5.37 5.63
N ASP A 29 -1.30 -5.56 6.83
CA ASP A 29 -1.06 -4.51 7.82
C ASP A 29 0.32 -3.84 7.69
N ASN A 30 1.17 -4.33 6.76
CA ASN A 30 2.56 -3.93 6.60
C ASN A 30 2.85 -3.27 5.23
N ILE A 31 1.81 -2.99 4.43
CA ILE A 31 1.93 -2.36 3.11
C ILE A 31 1.08 -1.09 3.03
N MET A 32 1.63 -0.04 2.45
CA MET A 32 0.99 1.26 2.29
C MET A 32 1.10 1.74 0.84
N TRP A 33 0.06 2.37 0.32
CA TRP A 33 0.16 3.08 -0.95
C TRP A 33 0.74 4.48 -0.73
N GLY A 34 1.57 4.95 -1.67
CA GLY A 34 2.06 6.33 -1.70
C GLY A 34 2.34 6.79 -3.12
N SER A 35 1.98 8.02 -3.48
CA SER A 35 2.11 8.51 -4.86
C SER A 35 3.53 8.87 -5.29
N ASP A 36 4.43 9.08 -4.33
CA ASP A 36 5.78 9.60 -4.52
C ASP A 36 5.83 10.98 -5.22
N TYR A 37 4.81 11.80 -4.98
CA TYR A 37 4.78 13.17 -5.49
C TYR A 37 5.87 14.04 -4.84
N PRO A 38 6.56 14.92 -5.60
CA PRO A 38 6.39 15.23 -7.03
C PRO A 38 7.44 14.57 -7.93
N HIS A 39 7.95 13.39 -7.58
CA HIS A 39 9.05 12.80 -8.35
C HIS A 39 8.65 12.55 -9.82
N PRO A 40 9.60 12.73 -10.77
CA PRO A 40 9.33 12.54 -12.19
C PRO A 40 8.86 11.15 -12.59
N ASP A 41 9.26 10.13 -11.81
CA ASP A 41 8.85 8.73 -11.93
C ASP A 41 7.65 8.37 -11.04
N GLY A 42 7.08 9.36 -10.32
CA GLY A 42 5.85 9.22 -9.58
C GLY A 42 4.61 9.11 -10.48
N ILE A 43 3.48 8.80 -9.85
CA ILE A 43 2.23 8.46 -10.58
C ILE A 43 1.18 9.58 -10.58
N TRP A 44 1.49 10.73 -9.98
CA TRP A 44 0.60 11.89 -10.00
C TRP A 44 0.55 12.50 -11.42
N PRO A 45 -0.61 12.96 -11.93
CA PRO A 45 -1.91 13.11 -11.27
C PRO A 45 -2.85 11.89 -11.33
N ASP A 46 -2.42 10.79 -11.94
CA ASP A 46 -3.26 9.63 -12.26
C ASP A 46 -3.40 8.61 -11.10
N SER A 47 -3.21 9.04 -9.86
CA SER A 47 -3.13 8.13 -8.70
C SER A 47 -4.34 7.20 -8.55
N GLN A 48 -5.55 7.73 -8.75
CA GLN A 48 -6.79 6.94 -8.62
C GLN A 48 -6.88 5.83 -9.67
N LYS A 49 -6.37 6.07 -10.89
CA LYS A 49 -6.34 5.08 -11.96
C LYS A 49 -5.45 3.89 -11.58
N TRP A 50 -4.27 4.16 -11.04
CA TRP A 50 -3.31 3.11 -10.68
C TRP A 50 -3.72 2.32 -9.43
N ILE A 51 -4.28 3.00 -8.42
CA ILE A 51 -4.88 2.32 -7.26
C ILE A 51 -5.97 1.33 -7.72
N ALA A 52 -6.86 1.76 -8.62
CA ALA A 52 -7.92 0.90 -9.14
C ALA A 52 -7.38 -0.28 -9.98
N ALA A 53 -6.33 -0.04 -10.77
CA ALA A 53 -5.70 -1.10 -11.57
C ALA A 53 -5.02 -2.17 -10.69
N ASP A 54 -4.29 -1.74 -9.67
CA ASP A 54 -3.47 -2.61 -8.83
C ASP A 54 -4.28 -3.35 -7.76
N LEU A 55 -5.26 -2.67 -7.17
CA LEU A 55 -6.04 -3.20 -6.05
C LEU A 55 -7.48 -3.59 -6.41
N GLY A 56 -7.94 -3.39 -7.66
CA GLY A 56 -9.34 -3.61 -8.04
C GLY A 56 -9.90 -5.01 -7.75
N GLY A 57 -9.04 -6.04 -7.72
CA GLY A 57 -9.41 -7.41 -7.34
C GLY A 57 -9.29 -7.74 -5.85
N VAL A 58 -8.78 -6.81 -5.02
CA VAL A 58 -8.54 -6.99 -3.59
C VAL A 58 -9.80 -6.63 -2.80
N SER A 59 -10.06 -7.29 -1.67
CA SER A 59 -11.26 -7.00 -0.87
C SER A 59 -11.27 -5.54 -0.38
N PRO A 60 -12.44 -4.88 -0.30
CA PRO A 60 -12.52 -3.47 0.13
C PRO A 60 -11.91 -3.20 1.51
N ALA A 61 -12.00 -4.16 2.44
CA ALA A 61 -11.40 -4.05 3.76
C ALA A 61 -9.87 -3.98 3.69
N VAL A 62 -9.25 -4.83 2.87
CA VAL A 62 -7.80 -4.82 2.67
C VAL A 62 -7.37 -3.57 1.90
N GLN A 63 -8.12 -3.16 0.86
CA GLN A 63 -7.83 -1.91 0.16
C GLN A 63 -7.76 -0.72 1.13
N ARG A 64 -8.74 -0.62 2.03
CA ARG A 64 -8.81 0.45 3.04
C ARG A 64 -7.59 0.48 3.96
N LYS A 65 -7.08 -0.69 4.37
CA LYS A 65 -5.83 -0.78 5.13
C LYS A 65 -4.67 -0.16 4.37
N ILE A 66 -4.50 -0.57 3.11
CA ILE A 66 -3.35 -0.22 2.28
C ILE A 66 -3.37 1.26 1.88
N VAL A 67 -4.53 1.81 1.51
CA VAL A 67 -4.62 3.20 1.02
C VAL A 67 -4.82 4.23 2.14
N CYS A 68 -5.08 3.80 3.38
CA CYS A 68 -5.43 4.71 4.48
C CYS A 68 -4.96 4.23 5.85
N GLU A 69 -5.51 3.13 6.37
CA GLU A 69 -5.43 2.84 7.82
C GLU A 69 -4.02 2.50 8.29
N ASN A 70 -3.20 1.83 7.46
CA ASN A 70 -1.83 1.47 7.81
C ASN A 70 -0.96 2.72 8.02
N ALA A 71 -1.04 3.68 7.10
CA ALA A 71 -0.33 4.95 7.21
C ALA A 71 -0.85 5.76 8.39
N ALA A 72 -2.17 5.83 8.55
CA ALA A 72 -2.77 6.57 9.65
C ALA A 72 -2.37 6.02 11.02
N LYS A 73 -2.35 4.69 11.19
CA LYS A 73 -1.89 4.01 12.41
C LYS A 73 -0.40 4.23 12.65
N LEU A 74 0.44 4.09 11.62
CA LEU A 74 1.89 4.25 11.75
C LEU A 74 2.26 5.68 12.17
N TYR A 75 1.58 6.68 11.60
CA TYR A 75 1.88 8.09 11.84
C TYR A 75 1.07 8.73 12.96
N GLY A 76 0.19 7.97 13.64
CA GLY A 76 -0.64 8.49 14.75
C GLY A 76 -1.67 9.53 14.31
N LEU A 77 -2.25 9.34 13.12
CA LEU A 77 -3.29 10.20 12.54
C LEU A 77 -4.71 9.67 12.78
N LEU A 78 -4.84 8.52 13.46
CA LEU A 78 -6.07 7.91 13.94
C LEU A 78 -5.90 7.46 15.40
#